data_AF-A0A1I2MFC9-F1
#
_entry.id   AF-A0A1I2MFC9-F1
#
_cell.length_a   1.000
_cell.length_b   1.000
_cell.length_c   1.000
_cell.angle_alpha   90.00
_cell.angle_beta   90.00
_cell.angle_gamma   90.00
#
_symmetry.space_group_name_H-M   'P 1'
#
loop_
_entity.id
_entity.type
_entity.pdbx_description
1 polymer ?
#
loop_
_entity_poly.entity_id
_entity_poly.type
_entity_poly.pdbx_seq_one_letter_code
_entity_poly.pdbx_strand_id
1 'polypeptide(L)'
;MESPVGSLPSHPREFVSRTTLPADGSAASAARTFVRAVLAEWTDPAIPASPKITGRLVDDAVLLVSELVTNAVVHAGTTIEVVCRLEAGHGPPASSPLDVDEPVGVVIEVADRHPSRGVRGGKDAWRERYGRGLQVVGARAESWGVTYRRAQKTVWFRLETTAEEPETAGGPFDGASHRGPYVEEILATAPPHDRRDGTAEWVDRGGPSFLAEVSELLAGQLDQDMVAALAGQLLVPRLADWCGVWLSTENGGMRLSCVWHADERRIEALRLVLEKDPPPARLGTTGIPWPWPKGPDTGGAGGSAIAFPLVTGNRCHGVLLLGRAGLLQMTDGVVRLAEDVARRVAQAVVTARRYTRQTNISRALQRRQLPASLASIPGVDTAIVYEPHGQGQSVGGDFYDLFPMGDGRWGFLLGDVCGHDPEAMSVTGLARHLVRLLAREGHGVASVLGRLNAAMAEESAEAVALSGEQARPRFLSLLYGELEPDPVAGGAHCTLASAGHPLPLRLSVDGSVAPVADPQMLLGVGEDIRFHASSFDLVPGETLLCVTDGVTERRNGNRQLDDDDGLSELLRGCVGLGAKAVAERVRQVAHDFDTGPVDDDLAVLVLEALPMPAPMPGAARVRRRG
;
A
#
# COMPACT_ATOMS: atom_id res chain seq x y z
N MET A 1 -0.38 64.83 26.88
CA MET A 1 -0.67 63.50 27.46
C MET A 1 -0.57 62.54 26.31
N GLU A 2 0.52 61.77 26.24
CA GLU A 2 0.73 60.56 25.43
C GLU A 2 2.23 60.27 25.43
N SER A 3 2.60 59.07 25.85
CA SER A 3 4.00 58.61 25.89
C SER A 3 4.37 57.95 24.56
N PRO A 4 5.61 58.06 24.08
CA PRO A 4 6.04 57.30 22.92
C PRO A 4 6.09 55.81 23.26
N VAL A 5 5.33 55.00 22.52
CA VAL A 5 5.34 53.54 22.65
C VAL A 5 6.72 53.02 22.22
N GLY A 6 7.41 52.32 23.13
CA GLY A 6 8.67 51.68 22.83
C GLY A 6 8.49 50.50 21.87
N SER A 7 9.13 50.58 20.71
CA SER A 7 9.16 49.48 19.74
C SER A 7 10.02 48.33 20.28
N LEU A 8 9.40 47.19 20.60
CA LEU A 8 10.08 45.91 20.82
C LEU A 8 9.64 44.91 19.73
N PRO A 9 10.57 44.25 19.03
CA PRO A 9 10.23 43.26 18.02
C PRO A 9 9.97 41.90 18.68
N SER A 10 8.80 41.31 18.41
CA SER A 10 8.47 39.95 18.88
C SER A 10 7.70 39.16 17.81
N HIS A 11 8.37 38.87 16.70
CA HIS A 11 8.10 37.59 16.05
C HIS A 11 8.54 36.48 17.03
N PRO A 12 7.74 35.43 17.25
CA PRO A 12 8.21 34.27 18.02
C PRO A 12 9.48 33.73 17.34
N ARG A 13 10.51 33.42 18.13
CA ARG A 13 11.73 32.80 17.61
C ARG A 13 11.36 31.40 17.11
N GLU A 14 11.28 31.23 15.80
CA GLU A 14 11.14 29.92 15.17
C GLU A 14 12.46 29.16 15.40
N PHE A 15 12.47 28.24 16.37
CA PHE A 15 13.65 27.45 16.69
C PHE A 15 13.80 26.37 15.61
N VAL A 16 14.59 26.67 14.58
CA VAL A 16 14.84 25.77 13.44
C VAL A 16 16.34 25.57 13.25
N SER A 17 16.79 24.33 13.41
CA SER A 17 18.17 23.91 13.12
C SER A 17 18.19 22.99 11.90
N ARG A 18 19.21 23.10 11.05
CA ARG A 18 19.37 22.23 9.87
C ARG A 18 20.81 21.77 9.66
N THR A 19 20.99 20.61 9.06
CA THR A 19 22.28 20.10 8.61
C THR A 19 22.16 19.42 7.24
N THR A 20 23.29 19.23 6.56
CA THR A 20 23.36 18.47 5.30
C THR A 20 24.34 17.32 5.45
N LEU A 21 23.89 16.12 5.10
CA LEU A 21 24.58 14.86 5.33
C LEU A 21 24.98 14.20 4.00
N PRO A 22 26.08 13.45 3.96
CA PRO A 22 26.46 12.68 2.79
C PRO A 22 25.46 11.54 2.54
N ALA A 23 25.52 10.95 1.34
CA ALA A 23 24.59 9.91 0.89
C ALA A 23 25.09 8.47 1.20
N ASP A 24 25.77 8.30 2.33
CA ASP A 24 26.48 7.05 2.68
C ASP A 24 26.06 6.51 4.06
N GLY A 25 26.58 5.34 4.43
CA GLY A 25 26.25 4.66 5.69
C GLY A 25 26.58 5.46 6.97
N SER A 26 27.32 6.56 6.90
CA SER A 26 27.55 7.45 8.05
C SER A 26 26.38 8.41 8.33
N ALA A 27 25.49 8.65 7.35
CA ALA A 27 24.46 9.67 7.42
C ALA A 27 23.49 9.45 8.60
N ALA A 28 23.03 8.23 8.84
CA ALA A 28 22.13 7.93 9.95
C ALA A 28 22.81 8.24 11.31
N SER A 29 24.08 7.89 11.47
CA SER A 29 24.84 8.24 12.68
C SER A 29 25.01 9.75 12.83
N ALA A 30 25.31 10.46 11.74
CA ALA A 30 25.46 11.92 11.76
C ALA A 30 24.13 12.63 12.08
N ALA A 31 23.01 12.11 11.58
CA ALA A 31 21.67 12.60 11.91
C ALA A 31 21.32 12.40 13.39
N ARG A 32 21.62 11.21 13.96
CA ARG A 32 21.45 10.93 15.39
C ARG A 32 22.26 11.90 16.26
N THR A 33 23.53 12.15 15.90
CA THR A 33 24.39 13.13 16.60
C THR A 33 23.85 14.55 16.48
N PHE A 34 23.42 14.96 15.28
CA PHE A 34 22.84 16.28 15.04
C PHE A 34 21.54 16.51 15.86
N VAL A 35 20.56 15.60 15.77
CA VAL A 35 19.29 15.74 16.50
C VAL A 35 19.53 15.72 18.01
N ARG A 36 20.41 14.85 18.53
CA ARG A 36 20.74 14.83 19.96
C ARG A 36 21.42 16.13 20.42
N ALA A 37 22.27 16.75 19.59
CA ALA A 37 22.89 18.04 19.91
C ALA A 37 21.86 19.18 19.92
N VAL A 38 21.01 19.26 18.89
CA VAL A 38 19.95 20.29 18.78
C VAL A 38 18.95 20.20 19.94
N LEU A 39 18.48 19.00 20.27
CA LEU A 39 17.55 18.83 21.39
C LEU A 39 18.22 19.10 22.74
N ALA A 40 19.51 18.79 22.90
CA ALA A 40 20.26 19.17 24.11
C ALA A 40 20.42 20.69 24.24
N GLU A 41 20.72 21.42 23.16
CA GLU A 41 20.71 22.89 23.16
C GLU A 41 19.33 23.44 23.58
N TRP A 42 18.25 22.77 23.19
CA TRP A 42 16.88 23.18 23.54
C TRP A 42 16.45 22.84 24.98
N THR A 43 17.30 22.13 25.75
CA THR A 43 17.13 22.00 27.21
C THR A 43 17.70 23.17 28.02
N ASP A 44 18.32 24.18 27.39
CA ASP A 44 18.78 25.40 28.08
C ASP A 44 17.58 26.13 28.74
N PRO A 45 17.62 26.44 30.05
CA PRO A 45 16.52 27.12 30.75
C PRO A 45 16.18 28.52 30.22
N ALA A 46 16.98 29.09 29.31
CA ALA A 46 16.63 30.30 28.55
C ALA A 46 15.62 30.05 27.41
N ILE A 47 15.24 28.79 27.13
CA ILE A 47 14.31 28.40 26.07
C ILE A 47 12.96 27.98 26.69
N PRO A 48 11.82 28.57 26.28
CA PRO A 48 10.52 28.31 26.91
C PRO A 48 10.06 26.83 26.93
N ALA A 49 10.54 26.02 25.97
CA ALA A 49 10.22 24.60 25.85
C ALA A 49 11.13 23.66 26.67
N SER A 50 12.21 24.17 27.26
CA SER A 50 13.25 23.40 27.99
C SER A 50 12.70 22.34 28.97
N PRO A 51 11.77 22.65 29.90
CA PRO A 51 11.29 21.66 30.87
C PRO A 51 10.42 20.55 30.26
N LYS A 52 10.03 20.65 28.98
CA LYS A 52 9.15 19.68 28.31
C LYS A 52 9.92 18.69 27.42
N ILE A 53 11.19 18.97 27.09
CA ILE A 53 12.04 18.06 26.29
C ILE A 53 12.63 16.98 27.20
N THR A 54 11.89 15.89 27.38
CA THR A 54 12.32 14.74 28.19
C THR A 54 13.37 13.88 27.48
N GLY A 55 14.18 13.15 28.25
CA GLY A 55 15.15 12.19 27.69
C GLY A 55 14.49 11.14 26.77
N ARG A 56 13.26 10.72 27.10
CA ARG A 56 12.44 9.82 26.27
C ARG A 56 12.10 10.44 24.91
N LEU A 57 11.70 11.70 24.86
CA LEU A 57 11.43 12.40 23.59
C LEU A 57 12.71 12.52 22.74
N VAL A 58 13.86 12.77 23.38
CA VAL A 58 15.15 12.79 22.68
C VAL A 58 15.48 11.42 22.08
N ASP A 59 15.26 10.34 22.81
CA ASP A 59 15.56 8.98 22.32
C ASP A 59 14.57 8.52 21.23
N ASP A 60 13.28 8.84 21.35
CA ASP A 60 12.29 8.63 20.28
C ASP A 60 12.64 9.45 19.02
N ALA A 61 13.00 10.73 19.15
CA ALA A 61 13.43 11.57 18.03
C ALA A 61 14.69 11.03 17.33
N VAL A 62 15.67 10.56 18.11
CA VAL A 62 16.93 9.97 17.62
C VAL A 62 16.69 8.63 16.93
N LEU A 63 15.74 7.81 17.40
CA LEU A 63 15.33 6.58 16.74
C LEU A 63 14.67 6.89 15.38
N LEU A 64 13.66 7.76 15.37
CA LEU A 64 12.88 8.04 14.17
C LEU A 64 13.67 8.75 13.07
N VAL A 65 14.58 9.68 13.41
CA VAL A 65 15.47 10.29 12.41
C VAL A 65 16.46 9.28 11.83
N SER A 66 16.90 8.30 12.62
CA SER A 66 17.78 7.21 12.15
C SER A 66 17.08 6.37 11.09
N GLU A 67 15.81 6.01 11.30
CA GLU A 67 15.00 5.28 10.33
C GLU A 67 14.74 6.08 9.05
N LEU A 68 14.38 7.37 9.16
CA LEU A 68 14.14 8.20 7.98
C LEU A 68 15.41 8.43 7.14
N VAL A 69 16.54 8.71 7.78
CA VAL A 69 17.82 8.91 7.07
C VAL A 69 18.33 7.61 6.47
N THR A 70 18.17 6.47 7.16
CA THR A 70 18.51 5.15 6.59
C THR A 70 17.70 4.86 5.33
N ASN A 71 16.39 5.14 5.34
CA ASN A 71 15.56 5.04 4.14
C ASN A 71 16.04 6.00 3.03
N ALA A 72 16.36 7.26 3.35
CA ALA A 72 16.85 8.21 2.34
C ALA A 72 18.20 7.77 1.71
N VAL A 73 19.15 7.25 2.49
CA VAL A 73 20.43 6.71 1.98
C VAL A 73 20.20 5.53 1.04
N VAL A 74 19.41 4.52 1.47
CA VAL A 74 19.19 3.28 0.71
C VAL A 74 18.50 3.54 -0.65
N HIS A 75 17.73 4.63 -0.76
CA HIS A 75 16.79 4.81 -1.86
C HIS A 75 17.04 6.03 -2.76
N ALA A 76 17.69 7.10 -2.27
CA ALA A 76 17.96 8.31 -3.07
C ALA A 76 19.41 8.42 -3.55
N GLY A 77 20.39 8.00 -2.75
CA GLY A 77 21.82 8.09 -3.10
C GLY A 77 22.34 9.52 -3.32
N THR A 78 21.66 10.53 -2.76
CA THR A 78 22.04 11.95 -2.86
C THR A 78 22.12 12.61 -1.48
N THR A 79 22.74 13.79 -1.41
CA THR A 79 22.91 14.54 -0.15
C THR A 79 21.58 14.78 0.55
N ILE A 80 21.52 14.45 1.84
CA ILE A 80 20.29 14.49 2.65
C ILE A 80 20.30 15.77 3.48
N GLU A 81 19.24 16.56 3.44
CA GLU A 81 19.03 17.69 4.37
C GLU A 81 18.18 17.19 5.54
N VAL A 82 18.65 17.41 6.78
CA VAL A 82 17.88 17.12 8.00
C VAL A 82 17.58 18.43 8.70
N VAL A 83 16.30 18.70 8.95
CA VAL A 83 15.80 19.87 9.66
C VAL A 83 15.12 19.41 10.94
N CYS A 84 15.37 20.11 12.04
CA CYS A 84 14.66 19.94 13.31
C CYS A 84 14.04 21.30 13.67
N ARG A 85 12.75 21.32 14.03
CA ARG A 85 12.01 22.54 14.38
C ARG A 85 11.09 22.33 15.58
N LEU A 86 10.96 23.34 16.44
CA LEU A 86 9.92 23.41 17.47
C LEU A 86 8.68 24.13 16.93
N GLU A 87 7.51 23.57 17.19
CA GLU A 87 6.19 24.12 16.88
C GLU A 87 5.31 24.13 18.15
N ALA A 88 4.24 24.95 18.13
CA ALA A 88 3.20 24.84 19.14
C ALA A 88 2.45 23.49 19.05
N GLY A 89 1.87 23.08 20.18
CA GLY A 89 1.03 21.89 20.35
C GLY A 89 -0.37 22.04 19.77
N HIS A 90 -1.08 20.92 19.56
CA HIS A 90 -2.47 20.93 19.11
C HIS A 90 -3.45 21.09 20.28
N GLY A 91 -3.26 22.15 21.08
CA GLY A 91 -4.17 22.52 22.18
C GLY A 91 -5.26 23.51 21.75
N PRO A 92 -6.35 23.65 22.54
CA PRO A 92 -7.25 24.79 22.39
C PRO A 92 -6.49 26.10 22.64
N PRO A 93 -6.78 27.20 21.91
CA PRO A 93 -6.03 28.45 22.04
C PRO A 93 -6.12 28.99 23.47
N ALA A 94 -4.98 29.31 24.06
CA ALA A 94 -4.88 29.76 25.45
C ALA A 94 -5.76 31.00 25.70
N SER A 95 -6.44 31.03 26.85
CA SER A 95 -7.28 32.16 27.25
C SER A 95 -6.48 33.34 27.83
N SER A 96 -5.15 33.19 27.93
CA SER A 96 -4.21 34.20 28.39
C SER A 96 -2.86 34.08 27.65
N PRO A 97 -2.22 35.19 27.21
CA PRO A 97 -0.92 35.16 26.53
C PRO A 97 0.29 34.91 27.47
N LEU A 98 0.06 34.26 28.61
CA LEU A 98 1.05 33.95 29.65
C LEU A 98 0.96 32.50 30.16
N ASP A 99 0.15 31.64 29.55
CA ASP A 99 0.10 30.21 29.89
C ASP A 99 1.39 29.51 29.43
N VAL A 100 2.26 29.19 30.38
CA VAL A 100 3.54 28.48 30.15
C VAL A 100 3.29 26.98 29.83
N ASP A 101 2.05 26.52 29.92
CA ASP A 101 1.64 25.13 29.76
C ASP A 101 1.26 24.71 28.34
N GLU A 102 1.30 25.60 27.33
CA GLU A 102 1.08 25.20 25.93
C GLU A 102 1.95 23.99 25.53
N PRO A 103 1.36 22.89 25.00
CA PRO A 103 2.13 21.74 24.53
C PRO A 103 3.10 22.17 23.42
N VAL A 104 4.22 21.47 23.28
CA VAL A 104 5.23 21.79 22.28
C VAL A 104 5.50 20.55 21.43
N GLY A 105 5.52 20.73 20.11
CA GLY A 105 5.83 19.70 19.14
C GLY A 105 7.26 19.82 18.63
N VAL A 106 8.02 18.73 18.64
CA VAL A 106 9.28 18.62 17.89
C VAL A 106 8.99 17.99 16.54
N VAL A 107 9.22 18.72 15.45
CA VAL A 107 9.12 18.21 14.09
C VAL A 107 10.51 18.02 13.50
N ILE A 108 10.75 16.85 12.91
CA ILE A 108 11.98 16.54 12.20
C ILE A 108 11.64 16.19 10.74
N GLU A 109 12.33 16.84 9.82
CA GLU A 109 12.20 16.66 8.38
C GLU A 109 13.50 16.09 7.80
N VAL A 110 13.38 15.10 6.93
CA VAL A 110 14.49 14.47 6.20
C VAL A 110 14.20 14.57 4.72
N ALA A 111 15.03 15.32 3.99
CA ALA A 111 14.84 15.58 2.58
C ALA A 111 15.97 15.05 1.71
N ASP A 112 15.60 14.40 0.60
CA ASP A 112 16.51 13.92 -0.43
C ASP A 112 16.32 14.68 -1.75
N ARG A 113 17.40 14.81 -2.53
CA ARG A 113 17.36 15.42 -3.88
C ARG A 113 17.29 14.33 -4.92
N HIS A 114 16.11 14.09 -5.49
CA HIS A 114 15.97 13.09 -6.54
C HIS A 114 16.62 13.61 -7.84
N PRO A 115 17.65 12.96 -8.42
CA PRO A 115 18.20 13.36 -9.71
C PRO A 115 17.13 13.18 -10.81
N SER A 116 17.14 14.04 -11.83
CA SER A 116 16.09 14.20 -12.84
C SER A 116 15.83 12.95 -13.70
N ARG A 117 15.17 11.94 -13.13
CA ARG A 117 14.72 10.74 -13.83
C ARG A 117 13.35 11.08 -14.44
N GLY A 118 13.33 11.24 -15.76
CA GLY A 118 12.13 11.69 -16.48
C GLY A 118 10.89 10.90 -16.11
N VAL A 119 9.80 11.61 -15.79
CA VAL A 119 8.53 11.02 -15.36
C VAL A 119 7.93 10.21 -16.52
N ARG A 120 8.19 8.89 -16.52
CA ARG A 120 7.34 7.94 -17.23
C ARG A 120 6.04 7.84 -16.46
N GLY A 121 5.01 8.55 -16.92
CA GLY A 121 3.66 8.44 -16.37
C GLY A 121 3.15 7.01 -16.52
N GLY A 122 3.01 6.31 -15.39
CA GLY A 122 2.51 4.94 -15.31
C GLY A 122 2.30 4.55 -13.84
N LYS A 123 1.08 4.15 -13.48
CA LYS A 123 0.63 3.94 -12.08
C LYS A 123 1.28 2.72 -11.37
N ASP A 124 2.28 2.06 -11.95
CA ASP A 124 2.90 0.83 -11.41
C ASP A 124 4.16 1.04 -10.54
N ALA A 125 4.67 2.27 -10.38
CA ALA A 125 5.91 2.54 -9.63
C ALA A 125 5.79 2.40 -8.08
N TRP A 126 4.58 2.26 -7.53
CA TRP A 126 4.31 2.31 -6.09
C TRP A 126 4.39 0.96 -5.35
N ARG A 127 4.97 -0.10 -5.95
CA ARG A 127 4.93 -1.46 -5.37
C ARG A 127 6.24 -2.25 -5.33
N GLU A 128 7.39 -1.59 -5.29
CA GLU A 128 8.66 -2.25 -4.95
C GLU A 128 9.32 -1.67 -3.69
N ARG A 129 9.34 -2.47 -2.62
CA ARG A 129 10.38 -2.52 -1.56
C ARG A 129 10.63 -1.27 -0.68
N TYR A 130 9.62 -0.89 0.12
CA TYR A 130 9.76 0.02 1.28
C TYR A 130 8.76 -0.45 2.36
N GLY A 131 9.04 -0.51 3.67
CA GLY A 131 10.28 -0.25 4.43
C GLY A 131 9.90 -0.09 5.91
N ARG A 132 10.35 -1.00 6.81
CA ARG A 132 9.87 -1.06 8.22
C ARG A 132 10.06 0.24 9.02
N GLY A 133 11.04 1.08 8.67
CA GLY A 133 11.29 2.33 9.39
C GLY A 133 10.08 3.28 9.43
N LEU A 134 9.24 3.31 8.38
CA LEU A 134 8.00 4.09 8.40
C LEU A 134 6.92 3.51 9.33
N GLN A 135 6.97 2.21 9.65
CA GLN A 135 6.08 1.60 10.65
C GLN A 135 6.51 1.98 12.07
N VAL A 136 7.81 2.12 12.33
CA VAL A 136 8.33 2.62 13.61
C VAL A 136 7.95 4.10 13.78
N VAL A 137 8.10 4.92 12.73
CA VAL A 137 7.62 6.30 12.70
C VAL A 137 6.11 6.37 12.98
N GLY A 138 5.30 5.58 12.28
CA GLY A 138 3.85 5.54 12.50
C GLY A 138 3.38 4.99 13.85
N ALA A 139 4.25 4.33 14.61
CA ALA A 139 3.96 3.79 15.94
C ALA A 139 4.48 4.66 17.10
N ARG A 140 5.27 5.70 16.82
CA ARG A 140 5.91 6.57 17.83
C ARG A 140 5.69 8.07 17.61
N ALA A 141 5.44 8.52 16.38
CA ALA A 141 5.12 9.90 16.08
C ALA A 141 3.64 10.21 16.35
N GLU A 142 3.35 11.43 16.83
CA GLU A 142 2.00 12.02 16.88
C GLU A 142 1.41 12.08 15.46
N SER A 143 2.21 12.56 14.52
CA SER A 143 1.88 12.63 13.11
C SER A 143 3.15 12.55 12.25
N TRP A 144 3.01 12.10 11.01
CA TRP A 144 4.11 12.04 10.05
C TRP A 144 3.57 12.13 8.62
N GLY A 145 4.43 12.48 7.67
CA GLY A 145 4.00 12.64 6.28
C GLY A 145 5.13 12.72 5.27
N VAL A 146 4.76 12.87 4.00
CA VAL A 146 5.69 13.03 2.88
C VAL A 146 5.26 14.21 2.02
N THR A 147 6.16 15.18 1.86
CA THR A 147 5.96 16.39 1.04
C THR A 147 6.84 16.30 -0.20
N TYR A 148 6.23 16.41 -1.38
CA TYR A 148 6.94 16.40 -2.66
C TYR A 148 7.07 17.83 -3.22
N ARG A 149 8.30 18.21 -3.60
CA ARG A 149 8.62 19.43 -4.38
C ARG A 149 9.35 19.01 -5.65
N ARG A 150 9.37 19.88 -6.68
CA ARG A 150 9.81 19.56 -8.06
C ARG A 150 11.17 18.84 -8.22
N ALA A 151 12.07 18.94 -7.25
CA ALA A 151 13.38 18.28 -7.25
C ALA A 151 13.77 17.68 -5.88
N GLN A 152 12.82 17.56 -4.95
CA GLN A 152 13.08 17.22 -3.55
C GLN A 152 11.90 16.48 -2.94
N LYS A 153 12.15 15.31 -2.36
CA LYS A 153 11.19 14.60 -1.50
C LYS A 153 11.58 14.91 -0.05
N THR A 154 10.60 15.16 0.80
CA THR A 154 10.81 15.41 2.24
C THR A 154 9.89 14.47 3.01
N VAL A 155 10.44 13.66 3.91
CA VAL A 155 9.68 12.84 4.85
C VAL A 155 9.83 13.46 6.23
N TRP A 156 8.74 13.64 6.96
CA TRP A 156 8.76 14.34 8.25
C TRP A 156 7.94 13.59 9.29
N PHE A 157 8.26 13.79 10.57
CA PHE A 157 7.48 13.31 11.71
C PHE A 157 7.46 14.34 12.84
N ARG A 158 6.47 14.23 13.72
CA ARG A 158 6.22 15.10 14.86
C ARG A 158 6.08 14.29 16.16
N LEU A 159 6.65 14.81 17.25
CA LEU A 159 6.54 14.26 18.61
C LEU A 159 6.01 15.34 19.54
N GLU A 160 5.01 15.03 20.35
CA GLU A 160 4.42 15.94 21.34
C GLU A 160 4.97 15.69 22.75
N THR A 161 5.09 16.75 23.54
CA THR A 161 5.48 16.69 24.95
C THR A 161 4.27 16.41 25.86
N THR A 162 4.09 15.16 26.30
CA THR A 162 3.03 14.80 27.28
C THR A 162 3.41 15.21 28.70
N ALA A 163 2.48 15.82 29.45
CA ALA A 163 2.64 16.10 30.88
C ALA A 163 2.62 14.79 31.73
N GLU A 164 3.26 14.82 32.90
CA GLU A 164 3.55 13.65 33.74
C GLU A 164 2.32 13.06 34.46
N GLU A 165 2.30 11.72 34.63
CA GLU A 165 1.50 11.04 35.68
C GLU A 165 2.42 10.59 36.84
N PRO A 166 1.97 10.68 38.12
CA PRO A 166 2.84 10.46 39.27
C PRO A 166 2.93 8.99 39.74
N GLU A 167 4.11 8.59 40.19
CA GLU A 167 4.37 7.27 40.80
C GLU A 167 3.65 7.07 42.15
N THR A 168 3.06 5.89 42.37
CA THR A 168 2.61 5.44 43.71
C THR A 168 2.87 3.95 43.92
N ALA A 169 3.13 3.56 45.18
CA ALA A 169 3.74 2.26 45.54
C ALA A 169 2.80 1.33 46.34
N GLY A 170 3.01 0.00 46.27
CA GLY A 170 2.97 -0.80 47.52
C GLY A 170 2.13 -2.08 47.70
N GLY A 171 1.48 -2.69 46.69
CA GLY A 171 0.94 -4.09 46.75
C GLY A 171 -0.16 -4.43 47.79
N PRO A 172 -0.60 -5.72 47.95
CA PRO A 172 -0.30 -6.94 47.18
C PRO A 172 -1.53 -7.73 46.63
N PHE A 173 -1.32 -8.51 45.54
CA PHE A 173 -2.07 -9.70 45.00
C PHE A 173 -3.63 -9.79 45.11
N ASP A 174 -4.41 -10.13 44.07
CA ASP A 174 -4.17 -10.71 42.72
C ASP A 174 -5.39 -10.37 41.81
N GLY A 175 -5.47 -10.54 40.47
CA GLY A 175 -4.60 -11.26 39.53
C GLY A 175 -5.08 -11.23 38.06
N ALA A 176 -4.61 -12.18 37.25
CA ALA A 176 -5.01 -12.56 35.88
C ALA A 176 -5.66 -11.48 34.97
N SER A 177 -4.96 -10.85 34.02
CA SER A 177 -4.39 -11.58 32.86
C SER A 177 -3.36 -10.75 32.07
N HIS A 178 -2.11 -11.24 32.05
CA HIS A 178 -1.12 -11.13 30.96
C HIS A 178 -0.82 -9.77 30.31
N ARG A 179 -0.15 -8.89 31.06
CA ARG A 179 1.02 -8.16 30.51
C ARG A 179 2.25 -9.06 30.64
N GLY A 180 2.93 -9.36 29.54
CA GLY A 180 4.29 -9.93 29.53
C GLY A 180 5.34 -8.81 29.68
N PRO A 181 6.44 -8.99 30.44
CA PRO A 181 7.24 -7.85 30.91
C PRO A 181 8.57 -7.60 30.16
N TYR A 182 9.06 -6.35 30.28
CA TYR A 182 10.41 -5.84 29.98
C TYR A 182 10.97 -5.94 28.55
N VAL A 183 10.85 -4.83 27.81
CA VAL A 183 11.74 -4.47 26.68
C VAL A 183 12.86 -3.51 27.12
N GLU A 184 12.66 -2.71 28.17
CA GLU A 184 13.62 -1.69 28.61
C GLU A 184 14.86 -2.27 29.31
N GLU A 185 14.80 -3.49 29.84
CA GLU A 185 15.96 -4.16 30.48
C GLU A 185 16.90 -4.83 29.44
N ILE A 186 16.52 -4.84 28.14
CA ILE A 186 17.27 -5.49 27.05
C ILE A 186 18.27 -4.52 26.39
N LEU A 187 18.14 -3.21 26.60
CA LEU A 187 19.02 -2.17 26.02
C LEU A 187 20.14 -1.69 26.97
N ALA A 188 20.27 -2.29 28.16
CA ALA A 188 21.47 -2.13 28.95
C ALA A 188 22.67 -2.66 28.16
N THR A 189 23.61 -1.77 27.82
CA THR A 189 24.91 -2.16 27.26
C THR A 189 25.65 -3.05 28.27
N ALA A 190 25.49 -4.36 28.12
CA ALA A 190 26.30 -5.33 28.85
C ALA A 190 27.78 -5.00 28.57
N PRO A 191 28.64 -4.96 29.61
CA PRO A 191 30.07 -4.79 29.39
C PRO A 191 30.57 -5.92 28.48
N PRO A 192 31.64 -5.70 27.69
CA PRO A 192 32.16 -6.72 26.77
C PRO A 192 32.66 -7.93 27.57
N HIS A 193 31.79 -8.92 27.77
CA HIS A 193 32.15 -10.18 28.40
C HIS A 193 33.24 -10.85 27.58
N ASP A 194 34.31 -11.30 28.26
CA ASP A 194 35.40 -12.02 27.63
C ASP A 194 34.86 -13.32 27.02
N ARG A 195 34.68 -13.32 25.70
CA ARG A 195 33.84 -14.27 24.94
C ARG A 195 34.41 -15.70 24.85
N ARG A 196 35.37 -16.07 25.69
CA ARG A 196 36.14 -17.32 25.58
C ARG A 196 35.53 -18.54 26.28
N ASP A 197 34.86 -18.38 27.43
CA ASP A 197 34.37 -19.53 28.23
C ASP A 197 32.83 -19.64 28.38
N GLY A 198 32.06 -18.56 28.18
CA GLY A 198 30.64 -18.51 28.58
C GLY A 198 29.59 -19.05 27.57
N THR A 199 29.94 -19.30 26.31
CA THR A 199 28.94 -19.59 25.26
C THR A 199 28.29 -20.98 25.37
N ALA A 200 28.99 -21.97 25.91
CA ALA A 200 28.43 -23.31 26.14
C ALA A 200 27.40 -23.31 27.27
N GLU A 201 27.72 -22.68 28.40
CA GLU A 201 26.82 -22.60 29.57
C GLU A 201 25.54 -21.80 29.26
N TRP A 202 25.63 -20.80 28.37
CA TRP A 202 24.46 -20.07 27.89
C TRP A 202 23.52 -20.93 27.02
N VAL A 203 24.05 -21.81 26.16
CA VAL A 203 23.19 -22.68 25.32
C VAL A 203 22.32 -23.59 26.18
N ASP A 204 22.88 -24.19 27.23
CA ASP A 204 22.16 -25.14 28.09
C ASP A 204 21.09 -24.48 28.98
N ARG A 205 21.22 -23.19 29.33
CA ARG A 205 20.23 -22.47 30.17
C ARG A 205 19.31 -21.52 29.40
N GLY A 206 19.81 -20.85 28.36
CA GLY A 206 19.11 -19.80 27.62
C GLY A 206 18.74 -20.15 26.17
N GLY A 207 19.29 -21.24 25.61
CA GLY A 207 18.97 -21.69 24.25
C GLY A 207 17.47 -21.92 24.00
N PRO A 208 16.71 -22.58 24.91
CA PRO A 208 15.28 -22.83 24.70
C PRO A 208 14.41 -21.58 24.67
N SER A 209 14.67 -20.57 25.51
CA SER A 209 13.91 -19.30 25.50
C SER A 209 14.23 -18.47 24.27
N PHE A 210 15.52 -18.41 23.87
CA PHE A 210 15.93 -17.78 22.61
C PHE A 210 15.24 -18.43 21.39
N LEU A 211 15.11 -19.76 21.36
CA LEU A 211 14.38 -20.45 20.29
C LEU A 211 12.86 -20.18 20.29
N ALA A 212 12.28 -19.78 21.42
CA ALA A 212 10.89 -19.33 21.51
C ALA A 212 10.75 -17.89 20.99
N GLU A 213 11.60 -16.97 21.47
CA GLU A 213 11.73 -15.57 20.99
C GLU A 213 11.87 -15.51 19.46
N VAL A 214 12.78 -16.32 18.90
CA VAL A 214 12.98 -16.45 17.45
C VAL A 214 11.72 -16.96 16.74
N SER A 215 11.01 -17.96 17.28
CA SER A 215 9.77 -18.44 16.68
C SER A 215 8.70 -17.34 16.64
N GLU A 216 8.53 -16.61 17.74
CA GLU A 216 7.48 -15.61 17.93
C GLU A 216 7.70 -14.40 17.01
N LEU A 217 8.92 -13.87 16.96
CA LEU A 217 9.30 -12.75 16.08
C LEU A 217 9.20 -13.08 14.59
N LEU A 218 9.42 -14.35 14.21
CA LEU A 218 9.32 -14.83 12.83
C LEU A 218 7.89 -15.19 12.41
N ALA A 219 7.02 -15.61 13.34
CA ALA A 219 5.66 -16.06 13.02
C ALA A 219 4.79 -14.97 12.38
N GLY A 220 4.94 -13.71 12.80
CA GLY A 220 4.20 -12.58 12.25
C GLY A 220 4.69 -12.04 10.89
N GLN A 221 5.66 -12.69 10.23
CA GLN A 221 6.41 -12.07 9.14
C GLN A 221 6.07 -12.66 7.76
N LEU A 222 5.45 -11.83 6.93
CA LEU A 222 4.96 -12.20 5.61
C LEU A 222 5.89 -11.77 4.46
N ASP A 223 7.02 -11.13 4.77
CA ASP A 223 8.08 -10.75 3.83
C ASP A 223 9.36 -11.58 4.05
N GLN A 224 9.85 -12.20 2.98
CA GLN A 224 11.02 -13.10 3.02
C GLN A 224 12.36 -12.39 3.26
N ASP A 225 12.56 -11.18 2.72
CA ASP A 225 13.78 -10.41 2.93
C ASP A 225 13.82 -9.89 4.37
N MET A 226 12.66 -9.61 4.94
CA MET A 226 12.51 -9.17 6.32
C MET A 226 12.67 -10.31 7.34
N VAL A 227 12.24 -11.53 7.02
CA VAL A 227 12.59 -12.75 7.76
C VAL A 227 14.12 -12.94 7.81
N ALA A 228 14.81 -12.72 6.68
CA ALA A 228 16.27 -12.79 6.60
C ALA A 228 16.98 -11.68 7.40
N ALA A 229 16.39 -10.47 7.47
CA ALA A 229 16.89 -9.38 8.30
C ALA A 229 16.81 -9.72 9.81
N LEU A 230 15.65 -10.16 10.28
CA LEU A 230 15.45 -10.58 11.67
C LEU A 230 16.38 -11.73 12.09
N ALA A 231 16.59 -12.71 11.20
CA ALA A 231 17.54 -13.79 11.45
C ALA A 231 18.94 -13.24 11.79
N GLY A 232 19.44 -12.27 11.02
CA GLY A 232 20.74 -11.65 11.28
C GLY A 232 20.79 -10.84 12.56
N GLN A 233 19.77 -10.01 12.81
CA GLN A 233 19.64 -9.21 14.01
C GLN A 233 19.60 -10.05 15.30
N LEU A 234 18.98 -11.23 15.27
CA LEU A 234 18.88 -12.14 16.42
C LEU A 234 20.14 -12.97 16.63
N LEU A 235 20.77 -13.45 15.55
CA LEU A 235 21.92 -14.36 15.59
C LEU A 235 23.25 -13.66 15.84
N VAL A 236 23.50 -12.50 15.21
CA VAL A 236 24.83 -11.86 15.27
C VAL A 236 25.20 -11.40 16.69
N PRO A 237 24.37 -10.70 17.48
CA PRO A 237 24.77 -10.29 18.83
C PRO A 237 25.19 -11.45 19.75
N ARG A 238 24.64 -12.64 19.51
CA ARG A 238 24.76 -13.82 20.39
C ARG A 238 25.78 -14.86 19.89
N LEU A 239 25.83 -15.17 18.59
CA LEU A 239 26.54 -16.35 18.07
C LEU A 239 27.72 -16.03 17.11
N ALA A 240 27.70 -14.89 16.43
CA ALA A 240 28.63 -14.57 15.34
C ALA A 240 29.20 -13.15 15.47
N ASP A 241 30.09 -12.77 14.56
CA ASP A 241 30.43 -11.34 14.35
C ASP A 241 29.63 -10.78 13.16
N TRP A 242 29.25 -11.65 12.22
CA TRP A 242 28.37 -11.33 11.09
C TRP A 242 27.59 -12.52 10.56
N CYS A 243 26.58 -12.23 9.75
CA CYS A 243 25.89 -13.22 8.93
C CYS A 243 25.63 -12.73 7.51
N GLY A 244 25.51 -13.67 6.58
CA GLY A 244 24.90 -13.47 5.27
C GLY A 244 23.75 -14.45 5.09
N VAL A 245 22.63 -14.01 4.49
CA VAL A 245 21.49 -14.87 4.18
C VAL A 245 21.22 -14.82 2.68
N TRP A 246 21.38 -15.94 2.01
CA TRP A 246 20.98 -16.12 0.62
C TRP A 246 19.64 -16.83 0.58
N LEU A 247 18.75 -16.38 -0.28
CA LEU A 247 17.46 -17.01 -0.53
C LEU A 247 17.38 -17.49 -1.98
N SER A 248 16.78 -18.66 -2.20
CA SER A 248 16.66 -19.23 -3.55
C SER A 248 15.63 -18.45 -4.37
N THR A 249 15.99 -18.07 -5.59
CA THR A 249 15.09 -17.42 -6.55
C THR A 249 14.24 -18.47 -7.26
N GLU A 250 13.15 -18.04 -7.92
CA GLU A 250 12.29 -18.97 -8.69
C GLU A 250 13.04 -19.65 -9.84
N ASN A 251 14.07 -18.97 -10.39
CA ASN A 251 14.94 -19.48 -11.44
C ASN A 251 16.03 -20.46 -10.94
N GLY A 252 16.00 -20.86 -9.66
CA GLY A 252 16.95 -21.80 -9.06
C GLY A 252 18.31 -21.21 -8.64
N GLY A 253 18.61 -19.95 -9.01
CA GLY A 253 19.80 -19.23 -8.51
C GLY A 253 19.63 -18.75 -7.06
N MET A 254 20.72 -18.41 -6.38
CA MET A 254 20.69 -17.82 -5.04
C MET A 254 20.84 -16.30 -5.11
N ARG A 255 20.03 -15.54 -4.35
CA ARG A 255 20.18 -14.09 -4.17
C ARG A 255 20.58 -13.79 -2.74
N LEU A 256 21.59 -12.94 -2.53
CA LEU A 256 21.89 -12.38 -1.22
C LEU A 256 20.72 -11.46 -0.79
N SER A 257 20.07 -11.85 0.30
CA SER A 257 18.86 -11.22 0.83
C SER A 257 19.21 -10.25 1.96
N CYS A 258 20.00 -10.73 2.93
CA CYS A 258 20.44 -9.96 4.09
C CYS A 258 21.96 -10.11 4.31
N VAL A 259 22.58 -9.04 4.82
CA VAL A 259 23.91 -9.04 5.42
C VAL A 259 23.82 -8.28 6.72
N TRP A 260 24.37 -8.82 7.80
CA TRP A 260 24.41 -8.18 9.10
C TRP A 260 25.79 -8.34 9.72
N HIS A 261 26.31 -7.32 10.40
CA HIS A 261 27.60 -7.33 11.07
C HIS A 261 27.49 -6.56 12.40
N ALA A 262 28.18 -7.00 13.45
CA ALA A 262 28.09 -6.41 14.79
C ALA A 262 28.59 -4.94 14.84
N ASP A 263 29.59 -4.63 14.03
CA ASP A 263 30.00 -3.25 13.65
C ASP A 263 29.29 -2.85 12.34
N GLU A 264 28.33 -1.92 12.44
CA GLU A 264 27.52 -1.42 11.31
C GLU A 264 28.36 -0.93 10.14
N ARG A 265 29.53 -0.33 10.42
CA ARG A 265 30.42 0.28 9.42
C ARG A 265 31.00 -0.75 8.43
N ARG A 266 30.90 -2.04 8.75
CA ARG A 266 31.42 -3.15 7.92
C ARG A 266 30.36 -3.84 7.08
N ILE A 267 29.06 -3.52 7.26
CA ILE A 267 27.96 -4.21 6.55
C ILE A 267 28.11 -4.08 5.03
N GLU A 268 28.40 -2.88 4.52
CA GLU A 268 28.54 -2.64 3.08
C GLU A 268 29.79 -3.29 2.48
N ALA A 269 30.93 -3.18 3.16
CA ALA A 269 32.16 -3.85 2.76
C ALA A 269 32.02 -5.39 2.77
N LEU A 270 31.34 -5.95 3.77
CA LEU A 270 31.02 -7.37 3.83
C LEU A 270 30.07 -7.77 2.69
N ARG A 271 29.03 -6.96 2.42
CA ARG A 271 28.09 -7.21 1.33
C ARG A 271 28.78 -7.34 -0.03
N LEU A 272 29.67 -6.40 -0.37
CA LEU A 272 30.43 -6.43 -1.61
C LEU A 272 31.30 -7.70 -1.75
N VAL A 273 31.84 -8.22 -0.64
CA VAL A 273 32.57 -9.50 -0.62
C VAL A 273 31.63 -10.69 -0.84
N LEU A 274 30.51 -10.73 -0.11
CA LEU A 274 29.53 -11.83 -0.16
C LEU A 274 28.71 -11.89 -1.45
N GLU A 275 28.54 -10.77 -2.16
CA GLU A 275 27.93 -10.73 -3.50
C GLU A 275 28.91 -11.21 -4.58
N LYS A 276 30.21 -10.97 -4.39
CA LYS A 276 31.27 -11.38 -5.33
C LYS A 276 31.62 -12.87 -5.22
N ASP A 277 31.61 -13.41 -4.01
CA ASP A 277 32.02 -14.79 -3.70
C ASP A 277 30.93 -15.47 -2.85
N PRO A 278 29.88 -16.06 -3.46
CA PRO A 278 28.79 -16.70 -2.73
C PRO A 278 29.22 -18.06 -2.13
N PRO A 279 28.68 -18.45 -0.96
CA PRO A 279 29.05 -19.69 -0.29
C PRO A 279 28.73 -20.93 -1.15
N PRO A 280 29.61 -21.95 -1.17
CA PRO A 280 29.34 -23.18 -1.91
C PRO A 280 28.13 -23.93 -1.32
N ALA A 281 27.36 -24.59 -2.20
CA ALA A 281 26.06 -25.17 -1.87
C ALA A 281 26.08 -26.36 -0.87
N ARG A 282 27.25 -26.80 -0.42
CA ARG A 282 27.44 -27.75 0.68
C ARG A 282 28.60 -27.26 1.54
N LEU A 283 28.31 -26.97 2.80
CA LEU A 283 29.27 -26.55 3.81
C LEU A 283 29.13 -27.50 5.00
N GLY A 284 30.27 -27.89 5.58
CA GLY A 284 30.31 -28.76 6.75
C GLY A 284 30.18 -27.99 8.06
N THR A 285 30.13 -28.72 9.17
CA THR A 285 30.16 -28.16 10.54
C THR A 285 31.54 -27.62 10.94
N THR A 286 32.57 -27.86 10.13
CA THR A 286 33.91 -27.30 10.30
C THR A 286 34.01 -25.91 9.67
N GLY A 287 34.37 -24.91 10.47
CA GLY A 287 34.53 -23.52 10.00
C GLY A 287 35.56 -23.42 8.88
N ILE A 288 35.12 -22.96 7.70
CA ILE A 288 36.00 -22.80 6.54
C ILE A 288 36.69 -21.43 6.61
N PRO A 289 38.01 -21.34 6.34
CA PRO A 289 38.69 -20.06 6.16
C PRO A 289 37.99 -19.23 5.10
N TRP A 290 37.47 -18.06 5.50
CA TRP A 290 36.71 -17.17 4.63
C TRP A 290 37.50 -15.86 4.43
N PRO A 291 37.47 -15.23 3.25
CA PRO A 291 38.03 -13.90 3.04
C PRO A 291 37.23 -12.87 3.85
N TRP A 292 37.61 -12.72 5.11
CA TRP A 292 37.12 -11.70 6.02
C TRP A 292 37.28 -10.32 5.39
N PRO A 293 36.27 -9.43 5.42
CA PRO A 293 36.41 -8.07 4.93
C PRO A 293 37.51 -7.38 5.73
N LYS A 294 38.66 -7.11 5.08
CA LYS A 294 39.89 -6.65 5.74
C LYS A 294 39.66 -5.29 6.39
N GLY A 295 39.41 -5.29 7.70
CA GLY A 295 39.59 -4.11 8.53
C GLY A 295 41.09 -3.85 8.73
N PRO A 296 41.53 -2.58 8.86
CA PRO A 296 42.96 -2.25 9.01
C PRO A 296 43.61 -2.86 10.27
N ASP A 297 42.83 -3.21 11.29
CA ASP A 297 43.34 -3.59 12.62
C ASP A 297 43.38 -5.10 12.92
N THR A 298 42.99 -5.98 11.99
CA THR A 298 43.06 -7.44 12.22
C THR A 298 44.40 -8.00 11.77
N GLY A 299 45.30 -8.25 12.73
CA GLY A 299 46.67 -8.75 12.52
C GLY A 299 46.77 -10.16 11.92
N GLY A 300 46.47 -10.31 10.63
CA GLY A 300 46.84 -11.48 9.80
C GLY A 300 46.07 -12.78 10.03
N ALA A 301 45.29 -12.92 11.11
CA ALA A 301 44.69 -14.19 11.53
C ALA A 301 43.58 -14.77 10.62
N GLY A 302 43.12 -14.02 9.61
CA GLY A 302 41.97 -14.41 8.78
C GLY A 302 40.65 -14.43 9.55
N GLY A 303 39.62 -14.97 8.91
CA GLY A 303 38.33 -15.27 9.54
C GLY A 303 37.79 -16.59 9.02
N SER A 304 36.69 -17.06 9.61
CA SER A 304 36.05 -18.30 9.16
C SER A 304 34.55 -18.27 9.35
N ALA A 305 33.87 -19.12 8.59
CA ALA A 305 32.42 -19.19 8.55
C ALA A 305 31.88 -20.63 8.48
N ILE A 306 30.70 -20.83 9.03
CA ILE A 306 29.88 -22.05 8.95
C ILE A 306 28.55 -21.66 8.31
N ALA A 307 27.99 -22.54 7.46
CA ALA A 307 26.67 -22.30 6.89
C ALA A 307 25.65 -23.37 7.24
N PHE A 308 24.42 -22.91 7.37
CA PHE A 308 23.25 -23.66 7.75
C PHE A 308 22.27 -23.57 6.57
N PRO A 309 21.97 -24.70 5.89
CA PRO A 309 21.04 -24.68 4.77
C PRO A 309 19.61 -24.46 5.28
N LEU A 310 18.89 -23.53 4.66
CA LEU A 310 17.50 -23.23 5.01
C LEU A 310 16.59 -24.28 4.36
N VAL A 311 16.44 -25.44 4.99
CA VAL A 311 15.71 -26.59 4.44
C VAL A 311 14.34 -26.77 5.11
N THR A 312 13.31 -26.93 4.28
CA THR A 312 11.97 -27.34 4.69
C THR A 312 11.57 -28.58 3.89
N GLY A 313 11.22 -29.67 4.56
CA GLY A 313 11.00 -30.96 3.91
C GLY A 313 12.26 -31.42 3.15
N ASN A 314 12.13 -31.69 1.85
CA ASN A 314 13.24 -32.11 0.99
C ASN A 314 13.72 -30.98 0.04
N ARG A 315 13.45 -29.70 0.36
CA ARG A 315 13.81 -28.55 -0.50
C ARG A 315 14.65 -27.51 0.26
N CYS A 316 15.72 -27.08 -0.38
CA CYS A 316 16.53 -25.95 0.09
C CYS A 316 15.93 -24.62 -0.40
N HIS A 317 15.67 -23.72 0.53
CA HIS A 317 15.09 -22.39 0.31
C HIS A 317 16.13 -21.25 0.40
N GLY A 318 17.36 -21.56 0.80
CA GLY A 318 18.42 -20.59 0.99
C GLY A 318 19.57 -21.13 1.84
N VAL A 319 20.49 -20.26 2.23
CA VAL A 319 21.65 -20.55 3.07
C VAL A 319 21.85 -19.39 4.04
N LEU A 320 21.99 -19.71 5.33
CA LEU A 320 22.43 -18.80 6.38
C LEU A 320 23.91 -19.06 6.65
N LEU A 321 24.79 -18.09 6.41
CA LEU A 321 26.21 -18.13 6.72
C LEU A 321 26.46 -17.32 7.99
N LEU A 322 27.15 -17.89 8.97
CA LEU A 322 27.62 -17.21 10.18
C LEU A 322 29.14 -17.15 10.18
N GLY A 323 29.73 -15.99 10.44
CA GLY A 323 31.19 -15.79 10.43
C GLY A 323 31.75 -15.10 11.67
N ARG A 324 33.02 -15.36 11.95
CA ARG A 324 33.79 -14.78 13.07
C ARG A 324 35.26 -14.53 12.68
N ALA A 325 35.90 -13.56 13.31
CA ALA A 325 37.34 -13.33 13.16
C ALA A 325 38.14 -14.51 13.76
N GLY A 326 39.24 -14.90 13.10
CA GLY A 326 40.03 -16.08 13.46
C GLY A 326 39.35 -17.42 13.15
N LEU A 327 39.76 -18.47 13.88
CA LEU A 327 39.20 -19.82 13.80
C LEU A 327 37.90 -19.93 14.60
N LEU A 328 36.78 -20.13 13.91
CA LEU A 328 35.46 -20.34 14.47
C LEU A 328 35.33 -21.79 14.95
N GLN A 329 35.75 -22.02 16.21
CA GLN A 329 35.35 -23.21 16.95
C GLN A 329 34.00 -22.94 17.62
N MET A 330 32.93 -23.45 17.03
CA MET A 330 31.63 -23.57 17.69
C MET A 330 31.55 -24.93 18.39
N THR A 331 30.96 -24.96 19.59
CA THR A 331 30.61 -26.23 20.24
C THR A 331 29.40 -26.86 19.56
N ASP A 332 29.25 -28.19 19.65
CA ASP A 332 28.13 -28.91 19.02
C ASP A 332 26.75 -28.38 19.45
N GLY A 333 26.63 -27.91 20.70
CA GLY A 333 25.43 -27.24 21.20
C GLY A 333 25.09 -25.94 20.47
N VAL A 334 26.09 -25.11 20.17
CA VAL A 334 25.91 -23.86 19.41
C VAL A 334 25.56 -24.15 17.94
N VAL A 335 26.20 -25.17 17.34
CA VAL A 335 25.88 -25.62 15.97
C VAL A 335 24.42 -26.08 15.88
N ARG A 336 23.97 -26.95 16.80
CA ARG A 336 22.57 -27.40 16.88
C ARG A 336 21.58 -26.25 17.07
N LEU A 337 21.91 -25.28 17.92
CA LEU A 337 21.06 -24.10 18.13
C LEU A 337 20.91 -23.28 16.84
N ALA A 338 22.00 -23.08 16.10
CA ALA A 338 21.99 -22.37 14.82
C ALA A 338 21.25 -23.16 13.72
N GLU A 339 21.36 -24.49 13.68
CA GLU A 339 20.52 -25.36 12.82
C GLU A 339 19.03 -25.20 13.12
N ASP A 340 18.64 -25.14 14.40
CA ASP A 340 17.25 -24.99 14.81
C ASP A 340 16.69 -23.58 14.59
N VAL A 341 17.53 -22.54 14.59
CA VAL A 341 17.14 -21.22 14.06
C VAL A 341 17.03 -21.25 12.53
N ALA A 342 17.99 -21.85 11.82
CA ALA A 342 17.96 -21.98 10.36
C ALA A 342 16.68 -22.70 9.87
N ARG A 343 16.23 -23.72 10.60
CA ARG A 343 14.96 -24.43 10.36
C ARG A 343 13.73 -23.53 10.52
N ARG A 344 13.70 -22.68 11.55
CA ARG A 344 12.62 -21.68 11.79
C ARG A 344 12.60 -20.61 10.71
N VAL A 345 13.77 -20.09 10.35
CA VAL A 345 13.95 -19.11 9.25
C VAL A 345 13.50 -19.70 7.92
N ALA A 346 13.85 -20.96 7.62
CA ALA A 346 13.37 -21.66 6.42
C ALA A 346 11.84 -21.74 6.38
N GLN A 347 11.21 -22.14 7.49
CA GLN A 347 9.76 -22.23 7.60
C GLN A 347 9.08 -20.86 7.40
N ALA A 348 9.60 -19.80 8.03
CA ALA A 348 9.08 -18.44 7.89
C ALA A 348 9.22 -17.91 6.45
N VAL A 349 10.36 -18.14 5.78
CA VAL A 349 10.56 -17.82 4.35
C VAL A 349 9.53 -18.56 3.46
N VAL A 350 9.24 -19.83 3.75
CA VAL A 350 8.23 -20.61 3.00
C VAL A 350 6.83 -20.02 3.19
N THR A 351 6.45 -19.67 4.43
CA THR A 351 5.16 -19.01 4.73
C THR A 351 5.04 -17.67 4.01
N ALA A 352 6.04 -16.79 4.15
CA ALA A 352 6.09 -15.48 3.49
C ALA A 352 5.98 -15.59 1.96
N ARG A 353 6.68 -16.55 1.34
CA ARG A 353 6.57 -16.85 -0.10
C ARG A 353 5.19 -17.34 -0.50
N ARG A 354 4.59 -18.24 0.29
CA ARG A 354 3.24 -18.77 0.00
C ARG A 354 2.21 -17.64 0.04
N TYR A 355 2.27 -16.80 1.06
CA TYR A 355 1.42 -15.61 1.20
C TYR A 355 1.61 -14.67 0.00
N THR A 356 2.83 -14.20 -0.24
CA THR A 356 3.17 -13.31 -1.37
C THR A 356 2.72 -13.86 -2.71
N ARG A 357 2.92 -15.16 -2.97
CA ARG A 357 2.50 -15.81 -4.21
C ARG A 357 0.98 -15.89 -4.34
N GLN A 358 0.25 -16.17 -3.25
CA GLN A 358 -1.20 -16.21 -3.27
C GLN A 358 -1.81 -14.82 -3.52
N THR A 359 -1.28 -13.77 -2.86
CA THR A 359 -1.63 -12.37 -3.11
C THR A 359 -1.34 -11.97 -4.57
N ASN A 360 -0.18 -12.37 -5.12
CA ASN A 360 0.18 -12.06 -6.50
C ASN A 360 -0.68 -12.81 -7.53
N ILE A 361 -1.05 -14.06 -7.29
CA ILE A 361 -1.94 -14.82 -8.19
C ILE A 361 -3.33 -14.20 -8.20
N SER A 362 -3.90 -13.92 -7.01
CA SER A 362 -5.18 -13.21 -6.89
C SER A 362 -5.13 -11.90 -7.68
N ARG A 363 -4.12 -11.06 -7.41
CA ARG A 363 -3.94 -9.77 -8.10
C ARG A 363 -3.73 -9.89 -9.62
N ALA A 364 -3.14 -10.97 -10.11
CA ALA A 364 -2.92 -11.20 -11.54
C ALA A 364 -4.21 -11.63 -12.27
N LEU A 365 -5.10 -12.37 -11.59
CA LEU A 365 -6.45 -12.68 -12.09
C LEU A 365 -7.32 -11.41 -12.09
N GLN A 366 -7.36 -10.73 -10.95
CA GLN A 366 -8.00 -9.43 -10.72
C GLN A 366 -7.70 -8.41 -11.83
N ARG A 367 -6.42 -8.16 -12.13
CA ARG A 367 -5.96 -7.22 -13.16
C ARG A 367 -6.40 -7.53 -14.60
N ARG A 368 -7.00 -8.70 -14.87
CA ARG A 368 -7.44 -9.11 -16.23
C ARG A 368 -8.96 -9.06 -16.42
N GLN A 369 -9.72 -8.76 -15.37
CA GLN A 369 -11.19 -8.75 -15.43
C GLN A 369 -11.76 -7.46 -16.04
N LEU A 370 -11.08 -6.32 -15.86
CA LEU A 370 -11.49 -5.04 -16.45
C LEU A 370 -10.76 -4.78 -17.78
N PRO A 371 -11.38 -4.09 -18.75
CA PRO A 371 -10.72 -3.70 -20.00
C PRO A 371 -9.64 -2.63 -19.74
N ALA A 372 -8.48 -2.76 -20.39
CA ALA A 372 -7.36 -1.83 -20.21
C ALA A 372 -7.59 -0.44 -20.84
N SER A 373 -8.61 -0.31 -21.69
CA SER A 373 -9.04 0.93 -22.33
C SER A 373 -10.49 0.78 -22.81
N LEU A 374 -11.30 1.84 -22.68
CA LEU A 374 -12.58 1.93 -23.39
C LEU A 374 -12.36 1.95 -24.91
N ALA A 375 -13.33 1.44 -25.66
CA ALA A 375 -13.33 1.53 -27.11
C ALA A 375 -13.95 2.87 -27.58
N SER A 376 -13.37 3.48 -28.61
CA SER A 376 -13.88 4.75 -29.16
C SER A 376 -15.09 4.51 -30.06
N ILE A 377 -16.20 5.17 -29.73
CA ILE A 377 -17.47 5.08 -30.44
C ILE A 377 -17.59 6.31 -31.37
N PRO A 378 -17.89 6.15 -32.68
CA PRO A 378 -18.18 7.28 -33.55
C PRO A 378 -19.39 8.06 -33.04
N GLY A 379 -19.31 9.39 -32.94
CA GLY A 379 -20.44 10.22 -32.50
C GLY A 379 -20.78 10.16 -31.00
N VAL A 380 -19.97 9.51 -30.16
CA VAL A 380 -20.17 9.46 -28.70
C VAL A 380 -18.82 9.59 -27.97
N ASP A 381 -18.65 10.60 -27.10
CA ASP A 381 -17.51 10.64 -26.16
C ASP A 381 -17.79 9.76 -24.95
N THR A 382 -16.74 9.16 -24.39
CA THR A 382 -16.88 8.15 -23.33
C THR A 382 -15.86 8.36 -22.22
N ALA A 383 -16.32 8.34 -20.98
CA ALA A 383 -15.46 8.43 -19.80
C ALA A 383 -15.83 7.35 -18.77
N ILE A 384 -14.81 6.81 -18.10
CA ILE A 384 -14.95 5.91 -16.97
C ILE A 384 -14.08 6.42 -15.82
N VAL A 385 -14.68 6.51 -14.63
CA VAL A 385 -13.97 6.53 -13.35
C VAL A 385 -14.20 5.17 -12.70
N TYR A 386 -13.15 4.61 -12.12
CA TYR A 386 -13.20 3.38 -11.33
C TYR A 386 -12.19 3.47 -10.18
N GLU A 387 -12.68 3.40 -8.95
CA GLU A 387 -11.92 3.46 -7.71
C GLU A 387 -12.37 2.31 -6.79
N PRO A 388 -11.63 1.19 -6.75
CA PRO A 388 -12.03 0.02 -5.97
C PRO A 388 -11.75 0.20 -4.47
N HIS A 389 -12.56 -0.47 -3.65
CA HIS A 389 -12.49 -0.50 -2.21
C HIS A 389 -11.14 -1.02 -1.66
N GLY A 390 -10.68 -0.40 -0.57
CA GLY A 390 -9.41 -0.69 0.08
C GLY A 390 -8.19 -0.18 -0.72
N GLN A 391 -7.01 -0.10 -0.08
CA GLN A 391 -5.82 0.58 -0.65
C GLN A 391 -5.12 -0.20 -1.79
N GLY A 392 -5.82 -0.38 -2.91
CA GLY A 392 -5.42 -1.11 -4.12
C GLY A 392 -5.13 -2.60 -3.89
N GLN A 393 -5.58 -3.16 -2.77
CA GLN A 393 -5.28 -4.53 -2.33
C GLN A 393 -6.47 -5.48 -2.41
N SER A 394 -7.71 -4.96 -2.40
CA SER A 394 -8.88 -5.72 -2.85
C SER A 394 -9.09 -5.53 -4.36
N VAL A 395 -9.89 -6.41 -4.95
CA VAL A 395 -10.66 -6.07 -6.15
C VAL A 395 -12.09 -5.83 -5.71
N GLY A 396 -12.75 -4.95 -6.45
CA GLY A 396 -14.14 -4.66 -6.25
C GLY A 396 -15.10 -5.71 -6.78
N GLY A 397 -16.33 -5.68 -6.27
CA GLY A 397 -17.47 -6.31 -6.93
C GLY A 397 -17.82 -5.61 -8.25
N ASP A 398 -17.59 -4.29 -8.30
CA ASP A 398 -17.80 -3.44 -9.48
C ASP A 398 -16.97 -3.83 -10.70
N PHE A 399 -17.63 -3.91 -11.86
CA PHE A 399 -17.01 -4.10 -13.17
C PHE A 399 -17.75 -3.39 -14.31
N TYR A 400 -17.00 -3.12 -15.39
CA TYR A 400 -17.51 -2.48 -16.59
C TYR A 400 -16.91 -3.08 -17.87
N ASP A 401 -17.60 -2.91 -19.00
CA ASP A 401 -17.06 -3.18 -20.33
C ASP A 401 -17.67 -2.25 -21.39
N LEU A 402 -16.93 -1.97 -22.46
CA LEU A 402 -17.37 -1.20 -23.62
C LEU A 402 -16.76 -1.81 -24.88
N PHE A 403 -17.58 -2.32 -25.79
CA PHE A 403 -17.09 -3.21 -26.84
C PHE A 403 -17.85 -3.13 -28.17
N PRO A 404 -17.14 -3.35 -29.30
CA PRO A 404 -17.80 -3.49 -30.60
C PRO A 404 -18.49 -4.86 -30.68
N MET A 405 -19.78 -4.82 -31.06
CA MET A 405 -20.58 -6.01 -31.37
C MET A 405 -20.41 -6.43 -32.84
N GLY A 406 -20.22 -5.46 -33.73
CA GLY A 406 -20.22 -5.66 -35.18
C GLY A 406 -21.18 -4.69 -35.86
N ASP A 407 -21.05 -4.51 -37.18
CA ASP A 407 -21.98 -3.74 -38.01
C ASP A 407 -22.31 -2.32 -37.51
N GLY A 408 -21.31 -1.66 -36.90
CA GLY A 408 -21.43 -0.30 -36.35
C GLY A 408 -21.99 -0.22 -34.93
N ARG A 409 -22.46 -1.34 -34.36
CA ARG A 409 -23.11 -1.40 -33.04
C ARG A 409 -22.13 -1.68 -31.90
N TRP A 410 -22.42 -1.13 -30.73
CA TRP A 410 -21.57 -1.18 -29.53
C TRP A 410 -22.36 -1.61 -28.30
N GLY A 411 -21.79 -2.51 -27.49
CA GLY A 411 -22.34 -2.92 -26.21
C GLY A 411 -21.59 -2.24 -25.06
N PHE A 412 -22.30 -1.83 -24.02
CA PHE A 412 -21.74 -1.37 -22.76
C PHE A 412 -22.38 -2.10 -21.58
N LEU A 413 -21.63 -2.27 -20.51
CA LEU A 413 -22.15 -2.78 -19.25
C LEU A 413 -21.46 -2.14 -18.05
N LEU A 414 -22.21 -2.05 -16.96
CA LEU A 414 -21.76 -1.65 -15.63
C LEU A 414 -22.52 -2.51 -14.61
N GLY A 415 -21.84 -3.12 -13.65
CA GLY A 415 -22.48 -4.02 -12.69
C GLY A 415 -21.64 -4.26 -11.45
N ASP A 416 -22.29 -4.71 -10.39
CA ASP A 416 -21.67 -5.10 -9.11
C ASP A 416 -22.05 -6.55 -8.75
N VAL A 417 -21.07 -7.32 -8.28
CA VAL A 417 -21.27 -8.68 -7.76
C VAL A 417 -21.25 -8.65 -6.23
N CYS A 418 -22.30 -9.20 -5.63
CA CYS A 418 -22.42 -9.31 -4.17
C CYS A 418 -21.25 -10.10 -3.54
N GLY A 419 -20.30 -9.37 -2.96
CA GLY A 419 -19.16 -9.86 -2.19
C GLY A 419 -17.80 -9.69 -2.88
N HIS A 420 -16.74 -9.54 -2.07
CA HIS A 420 -15.37 -9.25 -2.52
C HIS A 420 -14.45 -10.50 -2.57
N ASP A 421 -15.02 -11.70 -2.68
CA ASP A 421 -14.27 -12.97 -2.59
C ASP A 421 -13.86 -13.54 -3.97
N PRO A 422 -12.94 -14.53 -4.04
CA PRO A 422 -12.52 -15.12 -5.31
C PRO A 422 -13.63 -15.84 -6.10
N GLU A 423 -14.80 -16.08 -5.50
CA GLU A 423 -15.96 -16.67 -6.16
C GLU A 423 -16.78 -15.59 -6.86
N ALA A 424 -17.03 -14.44 -6.21
CA ALA A 424 -17.63 -13.26 -6.83
C ALA A 424 -16.83 -12.80 -8.08
N MET A 425 -15.49 -12.82 -7.98
CA MET A 425 -14.61 -12.62 -9.13
C MET A 425 -14.86 -13.59 -10.30
N SER A 426 -15.34 -14.82 -10.05
CA SER A 426 -15.64 -15.78 -11.12
C SER A 426 -16.92 -15.37 -11.86
N VAL A 427 -17.94 -14.91 -11.13
CA VAL A 427 -19.19 -14.35 -11.68
C VAL A 427 -18.91 -13.14 -12.57
N THR A 428 -18.06 -12.19 -12.13
CA THR A 428 -17.59 -11.06 -12.96
C THR A 428 -16.98 -11.52 -14.29
N GLY A 429 -16.14 -12.55 -14.24
CA GLY A 429 -15.50 -13.15 -15.41
C GLY A 429 -16.50 -13.80 -16.36
N LEU A 430 -17.44 -14.59 -15.83
CA LEU A 430 -18.50 -15.23 -16.59
C LEU A 430 -19.41 -14.19 -17.25
N ALA A 431 -19.99 -13.28 -16.45
CA ALA A 431 -20.96 -12.29 -16.90
C ALA A 431 -20.43 -11.43 -18.04
N ARG A 432 -19.25 -10.82 -17.87
CA ARG A 432 -18.65 -9.95 -18.91
C ARG A 432 -18.41 -10.69 -20.22
N HIS A 433 -17.90 -11.92 -20.16
CA HIS A 433 -17.60 -12.69 -21.37
C HIS A 433 -18.83 -13.30 -22.04
N LEU A 434 -19.84 -13.72 -21.25
CA LEU A 434 -21.11 -14.24 -21.76
C LEU A 434 -21.96 -13.15 -22.41
N VAL A 435 -22.10 -11.98 -21.76
CA VAL A 435 -22.78 -10.80 -22.35
C VAL A 435 -22.15 -10.44 -23.69
N ARG A 436 -20.82 -10.30 -23.74
CA ARG A 436 -20.06 -9.97 -24.95
C ARG A 436 -20.22 -11.02 -26.06
N LEU A 437 -20.37 -12.30 -25.73
CA LEU A 437 -20.63 -13.37 -26.70
C LEU A 437 -22.04 -13.26 -27.27
N LEU A 438 -23.06 -13.26 -26.42
CA LEU A 438 -24.47 -13.24 -26.82
C LEU A 438 -24.82 -12.00 -27.64
N ALA A 439 -24.28 -10.83 -27.24
CA ALA A 439 -24.43 -9.58 -27.97
C ALA A 439 -23.88 -9.64 -29.40
N ARG A 440 -22.75 -10.34 -29.60
CA ARG A 440 -22.13 -10.56 -30.93
C ARG A 440 -22.86 -11.60 -31.77
N GLU A 441 -23.57 -12.53 -31.13
CA GLU A 441 -24.47 -13.47 -31.80
C GLU A 441 -25.81 -12.81 -32.21
N GLY A 442 -26.02 -11.54 -31.84
CA GLY A 442 -27.22 -10.76 -32.21
C GLY A 442 -28.39 -10.92 -31.24
N HIS A 443 -28.18 -11.48 -30.05
CA HIS A 443 -29.16 -11.41 -28.98
C HIS A 443 -29.25 -9.97 -28.46
N GLY A 444 -30.46 -9.39 -28.48
CA GLY A 444 -30.70 -8.07 -27.89
C GLY A 444 -30.85 -8.14 -26.36
N VAL A 445 -30.50 -7.02 -25.69
CA VAL A 445 -30.60 -6.72 -24.25
C VAL A 445 -31.44 -7.68 -23.38
N ALA A 446 -32.76 -7.72 -23.54
CA ALA A 446 -33.62 -8.56 -22.70
C ALA A 446 -33.30 -10.07 -22.80
N SER A 447 -32.93 -10.56 -23.98
CA SER A 447 -32.49 -11.94 -24.18
C SER A 447 -31.09 -12.20 -23.63
N VAL A 448 -30.22 -11.19 -23.59
CA VAL A 448 -28.87 -11.31 -23.01
C VAL A 448 -28.97 -11.46 -21.49
N LEU A 449 -29.73 -10.58 -20.82
CA LEU A 449 -29.96 -10.64 -19.38
C LEU A 449 -30.67 -11.94 -18.96
N GLY A 450 -31.72 -12.37 -19.67
CA GLY A 450 -32.41 -13.62 -19.36
C GLY A 450 -31.52 -14.86 -19.47
N ARG A 451 -30.59 -14.89 -20.45
CA ARG A 451 -29.62 -15.99 -20.61
C ARG A 451 -28.52 -15.95 -19.56
N LEU A 452 -28.06 -14.77 -19.17
CA LEU A 452 -27.11 -14.60 -18.06
C LEU A 452 -27.73 -15.06 -16.73
N ASN A 453 -29.00 -14.70 -16.48
CA ASN A 453 -29.74 -15.15 -15.30
C ASN A 453 -29.82 -16.69 -15.21
N ALA A 454 -30.14 -17.35 -16.33
CA ALA A 454 -30.17 -18.81 -16.40
C ALA A 454 -28.79 -19.44 -16.12
N ALA A 455 -27.72 -18.91 -16.73
CA ALA A 455 -26.36 -19.40 -16.49
C ALA A 455 -25.90 -19.23 -15.02
N MET A 456 -26.27 -18.13 -14.37
CA MET A 456 -25.99 -17.92 -12.94
C MET A 456 -26.79 -18.86 -12.04
N ALA A 457 -28.02 -19.23 -12.43
CA ALA A 457 -28.82 -20.21 -11.70
C ALA A 457 -28.24 -21.63 -11.83
N GLU A 458 -27.80 -22.02 -13.04
CA GLU A 458 -27.08 -23.28 -13.28
C GLU A 458 -25.81 -23.38 -12.43
N GLU A 459 -24.95 -22.34 -12.44
CA GLU A 459 -23.73 -22.28 -11.61
C GLU A 459 -24.04 -22.34 -10.10
N SER A 460 -25.11 -21.67 -9.65
CA SER A 460 -25.56 -21.71 -8.26
C SER A 460 -26.05 -23.10 -7.84
N ALA A 461 -26.78 -23.80 -8.71
CA ALA A 461 -27.26 -25.16 -8.47
C ALA A 461 -26.09 -26.17 -8.39
N GLU A 462 -25.08 -26.04 -9.26
CA GLU A 462 -23.86 -26.85 -9.19
C GLU A 462 -23.06 -26.59 -7.91
N ALA A 463 -22.93 -25.32 -7.49
CA ALA A 463 -22.24 -24.94 -6.25
C ALA A 463 -22.91 -25.53 -5.00
N VAL A 464 -24.25 -25.52 -4.94
CA VAL A 464 -25.03 -26.17 -3.87
C VAL A 464 -24.83 -27.69 -3.88
N ALA A 465 -24.77 -28.32 -5.06
CA ALA A 465 -24.54 -29.76 -5.16
C ALA A 465 -23.13 -30.19 -4.69
N LEU A 466 -22.12 -29.33 -4.86
CA LEU A 466 -20.73 -29.57 -4.44
C LEU A 466 -20.46 -29.23 -2.97
N SER A 467 -21.05 -28.16 -2.46
CA SER A 467 -20.71 -27.55 -1.15
C SER A 467 -21.82 -27.62 -0.10
N GLY A 468 -23.02 -28.11 -0.46
CA GLY A 468 -24.18 -28.21 0.43
C GLY A 468 -24.63 -26.84 0.96
N GLU A 469 -25.07 -26.82 2.23
CA GLU A 469 -25.59 -25.61 2.93
C GLU A 469 -24.57 -24.46 3.06
N GLN A 470 -23.32 -24.66 2.66
CA GLN A 470 -22.26 -23.65 2.72
C GLN A 470 -22.20 -22.78 1.45
N ALA A 471 -22.83 -23.21 0.35
CA ALA A 471 -22.97 -22.40 -0.85
C ALA A 471 -23.92 -21.22 -0.60
N ARG A 472 -23.38 -19.99 -0.68
CA ARG A 472 -24.20 -18.77 -0.65
C ARG A 472 -24.73 -18.48 -2.05
N PRO A 473 -26.03 -18.19 -2.23
CA PRO A 473 -26.53 -17.74 -3.52
C PRO A 473 -25.85 -16.42 -3.89
N ARG A 474 -25.40 -16.31 -5.14
CA ARG A 474 -24.70 -15.12 -5.66
C ARG A 474 -25.66 -14.31 -6.50
N PHE A 475 -25.67 -13.00 -6.27
CA PHE A 475 -26.50 -12.04 -6.99
C PHE A 475 -25.63 -10.99 -7.65
N LEU A 476 -26.09 -10.50 -8.79
CA LEU A 476 -25.38 -9.52 -9.64
C LEU A 476 -26.35 -8.38 -9.97
N SER A 477 -25.95 -7.15 -9.66
CA SER A 477 -26.55 -5.96 -10.25
C SER A 477 -25.91 -5.72 -11.62
N LEU A 478 -26.71 -5.47 -12.65
CA LEU A 478 -26.17 -5.23 -13.99
C LEU A 478 -27.04 -4.28 -14.81
N LEU A 479 -26.46 -3.15 -15.19
CA LEU A 479 -26.89 -2.38 -16.35
C LEU A 479 -26.20 -2.92 -17.60
N TYR A 480 -26.98 -3.36 -18.59
CA TYR A 480 -26.50 -3.70 -19.93
C TYR A 480 -27.22 -2.85 -20.98
N GLY A 481 -26.46 -2.32 -21.93
CA GLY A 481 -27.00 -1.51 -23.02
C GLY A 481 -26.27 -1.68 -24.34
N GLU A 482 -27.00 -1.38 -25.41
CA GLU A 482 -26.58 -1.41 -26.80
C GLU A 482 -26.74 -0.01 -27.40
N LEU A 483 -25.79 0.38 -28.25
CA LEU A 483 -25.70 1.67 -28.91
C LEU A 483 -25.52 1.47 -30.41
N GLU A 484 -26.36 2.14 -31.18
CA GLU A 484 -26.30 2.23 -32.65
C GLU A 484 -26.06 3.70 -33.03
N PRO A 485 -24.80 4.14 -33.25
CA PRO A 485 -24.50 5.54 -33.53
C PRO A 485 -25.07 6.04 -34.86
N ASP A 486 -25.60 7.26 -34.89
CA ASP A 486 -26.09 7.87 -36.12
C ASP A 486 -24.90 8.40 -36.95
N PRO A 487 -24.64 7.86 -38.16
CA PRO A 487 -23.48 8.25 -38.98
C PRO A 487 -23.64 9.61 -39.68
N VAL A 488 -24.80 10.26 -39.58
CA VAL A 488 -25.15 11.53 -40.23
C VAL A 488 -25.31 12.65 -39.21
N ALA A 489 -26.13 12.44 -38.17
CA ALA A 489 -26.38 13.44 -37.12
C ALA A 489 -25.32 13.40 -36.01
N GLY A 490 -24.81 12.21 -35.68
CA GLY A 490 -24.12 11.95 -34.41
C GLY A 490 -25.08 11.67 -33.26
N GLY A 491 -24.53 11.36 -32.09
CA GLY A 491 -25.27 10.66 -31.05
C GLY A 491 -25.53 9.20 -31.42
N ALA A 492 -26.46 8.55 -30.69
CA ALA A 492 -26.77 7.14 -30.89
C ALA A 492 -28.21 6.80 -30.49
N HIS A 493 -28.81 5.83 -31.19
CA HIS A 493 -29.94 5.10 -30.65
C HIS A 493 -29.45 4.16 -29.55
N CYS A 494 -30.03 4.24 -28.36
CA CYS A 494 -29.68 3.42 -27.22
C CYS A 494 -30.85 2.48 -26.86
N THR A 495 -30.54 1.22 -26.55
CA THR A 495 -31.46 0.27 -25.94
C THR A 495 -30.77 -0.36 -24.74
N LEU A 496 -31.37 -0.31 -23.55
CA LEU A 496 -30.74 -0.78 -22.31
C LEU A 496 -31.73 -1.38 -21.32
N ALA A 497 -31.23 -2.07 -20.30
CA ALA A 497 -32.00 -2.59 -19.18
C ALA A 497 -31.15 -2.63 -17.91
N SER A 498 -31.76 -2.27 -16.77
CA SER A 498 -31.14 -2.37 -15.44
C SER A 498 -31.72 -3.55 -14.66
N ALA A 499 -30.88 -4.54 -14.36
CA ALA A 499 -31.20 -5.66 -13.48
C ALA A 499 -30.67 -5.37 -12.06
N GLY A 500 -31.52 -4.79 -11.21
CA GLY A 500 -31.19 -4.46 -9.81
C GLY A 500 -30.06 -3.44 -9.61
N HIS A 501 -29.68 -2.70 -10.65
CA HIS A 501 -28.59 -1.72 -10.64
C HIS A 501 -29.15 -0.28 -10.55
N PRO A 502 -28.41 0.72 -10.05
CA PRO A 502 -28.83 2.11 -10.09
C PRO A 502 -29.28 2.54 -11.48
N LEU A 503 -30.36 3.33 -11.55
CA LEU A 503 -30.97 3.68 -12.83
C LEU A 503 -30.08 4.66 -13.61
N PRO A 504 -29.80 4.40 -14.90
CA PRO A 504 -29.05 5.33 -15.72
C PRO A 504 -29.86 6.61 -15.94
N LEU A 505 -29.22 7.76 -15.72
CA LEU A 505 -29.81 9.09 -15.82
C LEU A 505 -29.39 9.75 -17.14
N ARG A 506 -30.35 10.26 -17.91
CA ARG A 506 -30.09 11.09 -19.09
C ARG A 506 -30.23 12.56 -18.73
N LEU A 507 -29.18 13.32 -19.02
CA LEU A 507 -29.17 14.78 -19.03
C LEU A 507 -29.47 15.28 -20.44
N SER A 508 -30.61 15.95 -20.58
CA SER A 508 -31.05 16.58 -21.81
C SER A 508 -30.35 17.94 -22.01
N VAL A 509 -30.31 18.43 -23.26
CA VAL A 509 -29.74 19.76 -23.60
C VAL A 509 -30.48 20.95 -22.95
N ASP A 510 -31.73 20.76 -22.51
CA ASP A 510 -32.52 21.77 -21.78
C ASP A 510 -32.26 21.77 -20.26
N GLY A 511 -31.39 20.87 -19.77
CA GLY A 511 -31.09 20.69 -18.36
C GLY A 511 -32.07 19.81 -17.60
N SER A 512 -33.07 19.20 -18.26
CA SER A 512 -33.87 18.14 -17.65
C SER A 512 -33.02 16.89 -17.41
N VAL A 513 -33.23 16.24 -16.26
CA VAL A 513 -32.64 14.94 -15.92
C VAL A 513 -33.77 13.96 -15.67
N ALA A 514 -33.68 12.78 -16.26
CA ALA A 514 -34.65 11.70 -16.07
C ALA A 514 -33.98 10.32 -16.17
N PRO A 515 -34.46 9.30 -15.42
CA PRO A 515 -34.07 7.92 -15.65
C PRO A 515 -34.54 7.44 -17.02
N VAL A 516 -33.75 6.58 -17.67
CA VAL A 516 -34.07 6.00 -18.99
C VAL A 516 -34.26 4.47 -18.98
N ALA A 517 -34.36 3.88 -17.79
CA ALA A 517 -34.69 2.48 -17.56
C ALA A 517 -35.74 2.35 -16.45
N ASP A 518 -36.51 1.27 -16.49
CA ASP A 518 -37.32 0.83 -15.36
C ASP A 518 -36.50 -0.05 -14.40
N PRO A 519 -36.72 0.04 -13.07
CA PRO A 519 -36.06 -0.82 -12.08
C PRO A 519 -36.59 -2.26 -12.17
N GLN A 520 -35.67 -3.23 -12.20
CA GLN A 520 -35.98 -4.67 -12.31
C GLN A 520 -35.18 -5.46 -11.27
N MET A 521 -35.49 -6.75 -11.12
CA MET A 521 -34.83 -7.63 -10.16
C MET A 521 -33.33 -7.84 -10.46
N LEU A 522 -32.54 -8.12 -9.42
CA LEU A 522 -31.16 -8.58 -9.53
C LEU A 522 -31.06 -9.93 -10.27
N LEU A 523 -29.94 -10.16 -10.96
CA LEU A 523 -29.63 -11.45 -11.58
C LEU A 523 -29.29 -12.49 -10.51
N GLY A 524 -29.68 -13.74 -10.74
CA GLY A 524 -29.44 -14.88 -9.84
C GLY A 524 -30.44 -15.06 -8.70
N VAL A 525 -31.34 -14.09 -8.45
CA VAL A 525 -32.34 -14.17 -7.35
C VAL A 525 -33.47 -15.17 -7.63
N GLY A 526 -33.73 -15.49 -8.89
CA GLY A 526 -34.72 -16.50 -9.28
C GLY A 526 -34.64 -16.85 -10.76
N GLU A 527 -35.00 -18.09 -11.10
CA GLU A 527 -34.82 -18.66 -12.45
C GLU A 527 -35.73 -18.00 -13.51
N ASP A 528 -37.02 -17.83 -13.19
CA ASP A 528 -38.07 -17.34 -14.10
C ASP A 528 -38.17 -15.79 -14.19
N ILE A 529 -37.09 -15.06 -13.92
CA ILE A 529 -37.07 -13.59 -14.02
C ILE A 529 -37.06 -13.18 -15.50
N ARG A 530 -38.00 -12.29 -15.88
CA ARG A 530 -38.06 -11.68 -17.22
C ARG A 530 -37.59 -10.24 -17.16
N PHE A 531 -36.71 -9.89 -18.08
CA PHE A 531 -36.16 -8.54 -18.24
C PHE A 531 -36.81 -7.82 -19.42
N HIS A 532 -36.92 -6.50 -19.29
CA HIS A 532 -37.46 -5.58 -20.28
C HIS A 532 -36.41 -4.53 -20.62
N ALA A 533 -36.32 -4.18 -21.91
CA ALA A 533 -35.40 -3.17 -22.40
C ALA A 533 -36.14 -1.90 -22.79
N SER A 534 -35.56 -0.76 -22.44
CA SER A 534 -36.04 0.58 -22.76
C SER A 534 -35.16 1.17 -23.86
N SER A 535 -35.77 1.82 -24.85
CA SER A 535 -35.07 2.40 -26.00
C SER A 535 -35.33 3.90 -26.10
N PHE A 536 -34.28 4.67 -26.39
CA PHE A 536 -34.33 6.13 -26.55
C PHE A 536 -33.19 6.60 -27.45
N ASP A 537 -33.32 7.80 -28.02
CA ASP A 537 -32.25 8.43 -28.79
C ASP A 537 -31.44 9.37 -27.89
N LEU A 538 -30.13 9.19 -27.83
CA LEU A 538 -29.20 10.12 -27.18
C LEU A 538 -28.71 11.10 -28.25
N VAL A 539 -29.33 12.28 -28.33
CA VAL A 539 -29.07 13.27 -29.38
C VAL A 539 -27.87 14.17 -29.03
N PRO A 540 -27.15 14.74 -30.02
CA PRO A 540 -25.95 15.56 -29.77
C PRO A 540 -26.12 16.63 -28.69
N GLY A 541 -25.24 16.59 -27.68
CA GLY A 541 -25.26 17.44 -26.49
C GLY A 541 -25.98 16.83 -25.28
N GLU A 542 -26.65 15.68 -25.41
CA GLU A 542 -27.17 14.91 -24.28
C GLU A 542 -26.12 13.95 -23.70
N THR A 543 -26.24 13.67 -22.42
CA THR A 543 -25.32 12.80 -21.67
C THR A 543 -26.09 11.71 -20.94
N LEU A 544 -25.64 10.46 -21.07
CA LEU A 544 -26.05 9.33 -20.23
C LEU A 544 -25.03 9.12 -19.11
N LEU A 545 -25.50 9.15 -17.86
CA LEU A 545 -24.75 8.85 -16.65
C LEU A 545 -25.18 7.48 -16.11
N CYS A 546 -24.21 6.58 -15.91
CA CYS A 546 -24.38 5.28 -15.28
C CYS A 546 -23.43 5.21 -14.09
N VAL A 547 -23.92 4.78 -12.93
CA VAL A 547 -23.14 4.71 -11.68
C VAL A 547 -23.42 3.41 -10.93
N THR A 548 -22.46 2.96 -10.13
CA THR A 548 -22.66 1.90 -9.13
C THR A 548 -23.16 2.48 -7.81
N ASP A 549 -23.58 1.59 -6.91
CA ASP A 549 -24.16 1.93 -5.62
C ASP A 549 -23.17 2.63 -4.68
N GLY A 550 -21.86 2.37 -4.76
CA GLY A 550 -20.87 3.16 -4.03
C GLY A 550 -20.83 4.66 -4.39
N VAL A 551 -21.52 5.09 -5.46
CA VAL A 551 -21.84 6.51 -5.70
C VAL A 551 -23.14 6.91 -4.99
N THR A 552 -24.25 6.22 -5.25
CA THR A 552 -25.59 6.63 -4.77
C THR A 552 -25.75 6.44 -3.26
N GLU A 553 -25.22 5.34 -2.73
CA GLU A 553 -25.28 4.96 -1.32
C GLU A 553 -24.22 5.63 -0.45
N ARG A 554 -23.29 6.42 -1.02
CA ARG A 554 -22.23 7.12 -0.27
C ARG A 554 -22.83 7.89 0.90
N ARG A 555 -22.43 7.56 2.14
CA ARG A 555 -23.10 8.02 3.36
C ARG A 555 -22.42 9.23 4.01
N ASN A 556 -23.23 10.18 4.51
CA ASN A 556 -22.82 11.19 5.48
C ASN A 556 -23.79 11.15 6.67
N GLY A 557 -23.33 10.56 7.77
CA GLY A 557 -24.20 10.20 8.89
C GLY A 557 -25.31 9.25 8.43
N ASN A 558 -26.57 9.70 8.54
CA ASN A 558 -27.74 8.91 8.14
C ASN A 558 -28.21 9.19 6.69
N ARG A 559 -27.60 10.13 5.96
CA ARG A 559 -28.00 10.46 4.58
C ARG A 559 -27.13 9.74 3.56
N GLN A 560 -27.73 9.34 2.44
CA GLN A 560 -27.04 8.87 1.23
C GLN A 560 -26.91 10.02 0.22
N LEU A 561 -26.00 9.89 -0.76
CA LEU A 561 -25.74 10.93 -1.76
C LEU A 561 -26.93 11.16 -2.71
N ASP A 562 -27.68 10.09 -3.03
CA ASP A 562 -28.87 10.17 -3.89
C ASP A 562 -30.19 10.32 -3.12
N ASP A 563 -30.14 10.58 -1.81
CA ASP A 563 -31.32 11.03 -1.06
C ASP A 563 -31.87 12.32 -1.70
N ASP A 564 -33.20 12.43 -1.77
CA ASP A 564 -33.92 13.59 -2.32
C ASP A 564 -33.53 13.94 -3.78
N ASP A 565 -33.32 12.94 -4.65
CA ASP A 565 -32.86 13.05 -6.05
C ASP A 565 -31.46 13.70 -6.21
N GLY A 566 -30.59 13.55 -5.20
CA GLY A 566 -29.30 14.23 -5.11
C GLY A 566 -28.36 14.02 -6.32
N LEU A 567 -28.33 12.83 -6.92
CA LEU A 567 -27.53 12.56 -8.13
C LEU A 567 -28.11 13.27 -9.36
N SER A 568 -29.44 13.37 -9.44
CA SER A 568 -30.11 14.14 -10.49
C SER A 568 -29.85 15.64 -10.34
N GLU A 569 -29.87 16.17 -9.11
CA GLU A 569 -29.52 17.58 -8.82
C GLU A 569 -28.08 17.90 -9.25
N LEU A 570 -27.13 17.01 -8.92
CA LEU A 570 -25.73 17.09 -9.33
C LEU A 570 -25.62 17.15 -10.86
N LEU A 571 -26.30 16.22 -11.56
CA LEU A 571 -26.24 16.10 -13.01
C LEU A 571 -26.88 17.29 -13.74
N ARG A 572 -27.94 17.91 -13.21
CA ARG A 572 -28.47 19.19 -13.73
C ARG A 572 -27.40 20.30 -13.75
N GLY A 573 -26.46 20.27 -12.81
CA GLY A 573 -25.31 21.18 -12.76
C GLY A 573 -24.21 20.92 -13.80
N CYS A 574 -24.36 19.91 -14.66
CA CYS A 574 -23.35 19.47 -15.64
C CYS A 574 -23.68 19.81 -17.10
N VAL A 575 -24.72 20.59 -17.39
CA VAL A 575 -25.13 20.95 -18.77
C VAL A 575 -23.96 21.55 -19.54
N GLY A 576 -23.64 20.97 -20.70
CA GLY A 576 -22.55 21.41 -21.58
C GLY A 576 -21.14 21.05 -21.10
N LEU A 577 -21.00 20.23 -20.06
CA LEU A 577 -19.73 19.61 -19.68
C LEU A 577 -19.52 18.30 -20.47
N GLY A 578 -18.32 18.12 -21.02
CA GLY A 578 -17.99 16.90 -21.73
C GLY A 578 -17.89 15.67 -20.82
N ALA A 579 -18.06 14.46 -21.37
CA ALA A 579 -18.19 13.20 -20.63
C ALA A 579 -17.19 13.03 -19.46
N LYS A 580 -15.91 13.33 -19.70
CA LYS A 580 -14.87 13.27 -18.66
C LYS A 580 -15.08 14.26 -17.52
N ALA A 581 -15.51 15.48 -17.81
CA ALA A 581 -15.76 16.50 -16.79
C ALA A 581 -16.98 16.15 -15.93
N VAL A 582 -18.00 15.50 -16.51
CA VAL A 582 -19.13 14.94 -15.76
C VAL A 582 -18.65 13.83 -14.81
N ALA A 583 -17.92 12.84 -15.33
CA ALA A 583 -17.43 11.70 -14.53
C ALA A 583 -16.56 12.15 -13.34
N GLU A 584 -15.62 13.06 -13.57
CA GLU A 584 -14.75 13.63 -12.52
C GLU A 584 -15.53 14.48 -11.51
N ARG A 585 -16.62 15.14 -11.92
CA ARG A 585 -17.47 15.92 -11.02
C ARG A 585 -18.32 15.02 -10.12
N VAL A 586 -18.91 13.95 -10.66
CA VAL A 586 -19.61 12.92 -9.85
C VAL A 586 -18.66 12.31 -8.83
N ARG A 587 -17.47 11.88 -9.28
CA ARG A 587 -16.39 11.36 -8.42
C ARG A 587 -16.01 12.33 -7.31
N GLN A 588 -15.82 13.61 -7.65
CA GLN A 588 -15.42 14.62 -6.68
C GLN A 588 -16.51 14.87 -5.62
N VAL A 589 -17.79 14.95 -6.02
CA VAL A 589 -18.88 15.10 -5.03
C VAL A 589 -19.00 13.86 -4.13
N ALA A 590 -18.82 12.64 -4.64
CA ALA A 590 -18.83 11.43 -3.82
C ALA A 590 -17.68 11.39 -2.77
N HIS A 591 -16.51 11.95 -3.10
CA HIS A 591 -15.43 12.18 -2.13
C HIS A 591 -15.72 13.30 -1.15
N ASP A 592 -16.29 14.42 -1.61
CA ASP A 592 -16.58 15.57 -0.75
C ASP A 592 -17.83 15.35 0.14
N PHE A 593 -18.65 14.33 -0.16
CA PHE A 593 -19.86 14.01 0.61
C PHE A 593 -19.54 13.49 2.01
N ASP A 594 -18.46 12.72 2.20
CA ASP A 594 -17.96 12.30 3.51
C ASP A 594 -16.43 12.20 3.54
N THR A 595 -15.85 12.64 4.66
CA THR A 595 -14.41 12.66 4.93
C THR A 595 -13.84 11.31 5.38
N GLY A 596 -14.67 10.31 5.65
CA GLY A 596 -14.26 8.94 5.94
C GLY A 596 -13.63 8.21 4.75
N PRO A 597 -12.98 7.05 4.98
CA PRO A 597 -12.53 6.18 3.90
C PRO A 597 -13.73 5.71 3.06
N VAL A 598 -13.51 5.43 1.77
CA VAL A 598 -14.56 4.92 0.88
C VAL A 598 -14.91 3.48 1.29
N ASP A 599 -16.16 3.27 1.71
CA ASP A 599 -16.66 2.00 2.25
C ASP A 599 -16.95 0.94 1.18
N ASP A 600 -17.07 1.33 -0.09
CA ASP A 600 -17.41 0.43 -1.21
C ASP A 600 -16.66 0.78 -2.50
N ASP A 601 -16.87 0.03 -3.58
CA ASP A 601 -16.33 0.35 -4.90
C ASP A 601 -17.07 1.52 -5.56
N LEU A 602 -16.35 2.39 -6.27
CA LEU A 602 -16.95 3.50 -7.01
C LEU A 602 -16.67 3.37 -8.51
N ALA A 603 -17.73 3.28 -9.30
CA ALA A 603 -17.68 3.33 -10.76
C ALA A 603 -18.65 4.37 -11.34
N VAL A 604 -18.17 5.14 -12.31
CA VAL A 604 -18.95 6.16 -13.04
C VAL A 604 -18.64 6.05 -14.53
N LEU A 605 -19.60 5.53 -15.31
CA LEU A 605 -19.55 5.49 -16.77
C LEU A 605 -20.40 6.63 -17.34
N VAL A 606 -19.80 7.43 -18.22
CA VAL A 606 -20.48 8.54 -18.90
C VAL A 606 -20.36 8.38 -20.41
N LEU A 607 -21.49 8.54 -21.11
CA LEU A 607 -21.58 8.56 -22.56
C LEU A 607 -22.22 9.89 -23.00
N GLU A 608 -21.49 10.72 -23.74
CA GLU A 608 -21.97 12.01 -24.25
C GLU A 608 -22.16 11.91 -25.76
N ALA A 609 -23.36 12.24 -26.26
CA ALA A 609 -23.60 12.28 -27.70
C ALA A 609 -22.91 13.50 -28.33
N LEU A 610 -22.03 13.26 -29.29
CA LEU A 610 -21.34 14.29 -30.06
C LEU A 610 -21.97 14.46 -31.45
N PRO A 611 -22.03 15.69 -32.00
CA PRO A 611 -22.42 15.90 -33.38
C PRO A 611 -21.39 15.28 -34.32
N MET A 612 -21.83 14.63 -35.40
CA MET A 612 -20.89 14.13 -36.41
C MET A 612 -20.19 15.31 -37.11
N PRO A 613 -18.85 15.29 -37.23
CA PRO A 613 -18.14 16.36 -37.94
C PRO A 613 -18.56 16.37 -39.40
N ALA A 614 -18.99 17.53 -39.88
CA ALA A 614 -19.47 17.70 -41.25
C ALA A 614 -18.42 17.18 -42.26
N PRO A 615 -18.81 16.41 -43.29
CA PRO A 615 -17.87 15.85 -44.25
C PRO A 615 -17.11 16.97 -44.96
N MET A 616 -15.78 16.96 -44.80
CA MET A 616 -14.88 17.93 -45.42
C MET A 616 -15.20 18.08 -46.92
N PRO A 617 -15.56 19.29 -47.40
CA PRO A 617 -15.92 19.51 -48.80
C PRO A 617 -14.66 19.43 -49.70
N GLY A 618 -14.29 18.22 -50.11
CA GLY A 618 -13.09 17.98 -50.91
C GLY A 618 -12.85 16.55 -51.42
N ALA A 619 -13.45 15.52 -50.82
CA ALA A 619 -13.24 14.12 -51.20
C ALA A 619 -14.02 13.68 -52.47
N ALA A 620 -13.93 14.46 -53.55
CA ALA A 620 -14.59 14.16 -54.81
C ALA A 620 -13.89 13.01 -55.58
N ARG A 621 -14.53 11.82 -55.58
CA ARG A 621 -14.41 10.73 -56.56
C ARG A 621 -13.17 10.73 -57.48
N VAL A 622 -12.12 10.01 -57.10
CA VAL A 622 -11.24 9.37 -58.11
C VAL A 622 -11.90 8.06 -58.56
N ARG A 623 -12.66 8.14 -59.67
CA ARG A 623 -13.07 6.93 -60.41
C ARG A 623 -11.81 6.22 -60.90
N ARG A 624 -11.51 5.01 -60.39
CA ARG A 624 -10.59 4.11 -61.09
C ARG A 624 -11.20 3.71 -62.43
N ARG A 625 -10.62 4.19 -63.53
CA ARG A 625 -10.54 3.42 -64.77
C ARG A 625 -9.31 2.52 -64.65
N GLY A 626 -9.49 1.25 -64.94
CA GLY A 626 -8.50 0.18 -64.83
C GLY A 626 -9.25 -1.12 -65.02
#